data_AF-A0A2J8IY91-F1
#
_entry.id   AF-A0A2J8IY91-F1
#
_cell.length_a   1.000
_cell.length_b   1.000
_cell.length_c   1.000
_cell.angle_alpha   90.00
_cell.angle_beta   90.00
_cell.angle_gamma   90.00
#
_symmetry.space_group_name_H-M   'P 1'
#
loop_
_entity.id
_entity.type
_entity.pdbx_description
1 polymer ?
#
loop_
_entity_poly.entity_id
_entity_poly.type
_entity_poly.pdbx_seq_one_letter_code
_entity_poly.pdbx_strand_id
1 'polypeptide(L)'
;MTALRLLQRMKRDWMHTGRRPSGLCGAALLVAARMHDFRRTVKEVISVVKVCESTLRKRLTEFEDTPTSQLTIDEFMKIDLEEECDPPSYTAGQRKLRMKQLEQVLSKKLEEVEGEISSYQDAIEIELENSRPKAKGGLASLAKDGSTEDTASSLCGEEDTEDEELEAAASHLNKDLYRELLGGAPGSSEAAGSPEWGGRPPALGSLLDPLPTAASLGISDSIRECISSQSSDP
;
A
#
# COMPACT_ATOMS: atom_id res chain seq x y z
N MET A 1 -22.15 39.10 -16.77
CA MET A 1 -22.59 38.05 -17.71
C MET A 1 -21.84 36.71 -17.57
N THR A 2 -20.67 36.66 -16.91
CA THR A 2 -19.84 35.44 -16.73
C THR A 2 -20.58 34.21 -16.19
N ALA A 3 -21.42 34.37 -15.16
CA ALA A 3 -22.15 33.23 -14.56
C ALA A 3 -23.10 32.55 -15.56
N LEU A 4 -23.72 33.32 -16.46
CA LEU A 4 -24.58 32.75 -17.50
C LEU A 4 -23.77 31.98 -18.54
N ARG A 5 -22.59 32.49 -18.93
CA ARG A 5 -21.69 31.79 -19.84
C ARG A 5 -21.21 30.45 -19.25
N LEU A 6 -20.81 30.46 -17.98
CA LEU A 6 -20.46 29.23 -17.25
C LEU A 6 -21.62 28.24 -17.24
N LEU A 7 -22.83 28.71 -16.93
CA LEU A 7 -24.01 27.84 -16.89
C LEU A 7 -24.35 27.24 -18.26
N GLN A 8 -24.22 28.02 -19.33
CA GLN A 8 -24.41 27.53 -20.70
C GLN A 8 -23.38 26.46 -21.06
N ARG A 9 -22.10 26.67 -20.69
CA ARG A 9 -21.05 25.68 -20.92
C ARG A 9 -21.28 24.40 -20.11
N MET A 10 -21.59 24.51 -18.81
CA MET A 10 -21.95 23.37 -17.97
C MET A 10 -23.19 22.60 -18.48
N LYS A 11 -24.11 23.29 -19.17
CA LYS A 11 -25.26 22.65 -19.82
C LYS A 11 -24.83 21.83 -21.03
N ARG A 12 -23.91 22.36 -21.85
CA ARG A 12 -23.30 21.68 -23.01
C ARG A 12 -22.48 20.47 -22.59
N ASP A 13 -21.80 20.54 -21.44
CA ASP A 13 -21.07 19.41 -20.83
C ASP A 13 -21.98 18.41 -20.09
N TRP A 14 -23.28 18.40 -20.38
CA TRP A 14 -24.26 17.45 -19.83
C TRP A 14 -24.33 17.38 -18.30
N MET A 15 -23.78 18.35 -17.57
CA MET A 15 -23.67 18.30 -16.10
C MET A 15 -25.03 18.39 -15.40
N HIS A 16 -26.04 18.95 -16.07
CA HIS A 16 -27.40 19.14 -15.55
C HIS A 16 -28.33 17.93 -15.77
N THR A 17 -27.97 17.02 -16.68
CA THR A 17 -28.87 15.97 -17.16
C THR A 17 -29.28 15.02 -16.03
N GLY A 18 -30.59 14.86 -15.83
CA GLY A 18 -31.16 14.02 -14.76
C GLY A 18 -30.97 14.57 -13.34
N ARG A 19 -30.56 15.83 -13.17
CA ARG A 19 -30.17 16.39 -11.87
C ARG A 19 -30.78 17.78 -11.64
N ARG A 20 -30.84 18.21 -10.37
CA ARG A 20 -31.38 19.53 -9.99
C ARG A 20 -30.52 20.68 -10.58
N PRO A 21 -31.10 21.63 -11.33
CA PRO A 21 -30.35 22.75 -11.94
C PRO A 21 -29.93 23.81 -10.92
N SER A 22 -30.66 23.97 -9.80
CA SER A 22 -30.33 24.97 -8.77
C SER A 22 -28.89 24.87 -8.28
N GLY A 23 -28.42 23.64 -8.00
CA GLY A 23 -27.03 23.42 -7.55
C GLY A 23 -25.98 23.84 -8.59
N LEU A 24 -26.31 23.71 -9.88
CA LEU A 24 -25.44 24.13 -10.97
C LEU A 24 -25.38 25.67 -11.08
N CYS A 25 -26.53 26.34 -10.93
CA CYS A 25 -26.59 27.80 -10.86
C CYS A 25 -25.76 28.34 -9.68
N GLY A 26 -25.84 27.71 -8.51
CA GLY A 26 -25.03 28.08 -7.35
C GLY A 26 -23.52 27.89 -7.59
N ALA A 27 -23.13 26.81 -8.26
CA ALA A 27 -21.74 26.56 -8.61
C ALA A 27 -21.22 27.63 -9.59
N ALA A 28 -21.99 27.92 -10.64
CA ALA A 28 -21.65 28.96 -11.62
C ALA A 28 -21.52 30.35 -10.97
N LEU A 29 -22.38 30.69 -10.01
CA LEU A 29 -22.29 31.94 -9.25
C LEU A 29 -21.01 32.01 -8.41
N LEU A 30 -20.64 30.93 -7.72
CA LEU A 30 -19.40 30.87 -6.92
C LEU A 30 -18.15 30.99 -7.78
N VAL A 31 -18.09 30.26 -8.89
CA VAL A 31 -16.95 30.31 -9.81
C VAL A 31 -16.82 31.71 -10.40
N ALA A 32 -17.92 32.29 -10.90
CA ALA A 32 -17.93 33.65 -11.43
C ALA A 32 -17.49 34.68 -10.37
N ALA A 33 -17.96 34.55 -9.12
CA ALA A 33 -17.54 35.43 -8.04
C ALA A 33 -16.03 35.38 -7.82
N ARG A 34 -15.42 34.19 -7.83
CA ARG A 34 -13.96 34.03 -7.71
C ARG A 34 -13.19 34.59 -8.91
N MET A 35 -13.70 34.44 -10.14
CA MET A 35 -13.06 34.98 -11.34
C MET A 35 -12.99 36.51 -11.34
N HIS A 36 -13.89 37.18 -10.63
CA HIS A 36 -13.94 38.65 -10.51
C HIS A 36 -13.44 39.16 -9.15
N ASP A 37 -12.66 38.35 -8.41
CA ASP A 37 -12.17 38.64 -7.06
C ASP A 37 -13.24 39.05 -6.03
N PHE A 38 -14.48 38.67 -6.29
CA PHE A 38 -15.61 38.93 -5.44
C PHE A 38 -15.76 37.82 -4.40
N ARG A 39 -15.23 38.06 -3.20
CA ARG A 39 -15.24 37.07 -2.13
C ARG A 39 -16.65 36.92 -1.55
N ARG A 40 -17.27 35.77 -1.81
CA ARG A 40 -18.52 35.32 -1.19
C ARG A 40 -18.33 33.96 -0.56
N THR A 41 -18.98 33.74 0.57
CA THR A 41 -18.93 32.46 1.26
C THR A 41 -19.89 31.47 0.62
N VAL A 42 -19.56 30.19 0.73
CA VAL A 42 -20.42 29.10 0.27
C VAL A 42 -21.79 29.15 0.98
N LYS A 43 -21.83 29.52 2.26
CA LYS A 43 -23.06 29.66 3.06
C LYS A 43 -24.00 30.74 2.52
N GLU A 44 -23.47 31.89 2.11
CA GLU A 44 -24.26 32.97 1.51
C GLU A 44 -24.95 32.49 0.23
N VAL A 45 -24.24 31.81 -0.66
CA VAL A 45 -24.81 31.30 -1.92
C VAL A 45 -25.85 30.21 -1.67
N ILE A 46 -25.59 29.30 -0.73
CA ILE A 46 -26.53 28.25 -0.32
C ILE A 46 -27.84 28.85 0.19
N SER A 47 -27.76 29.92 0.98
CA SER A 47 -28.95 30.57 1.55
C SER A 47 -29.90 31.11 0.48
N VAL A 48 -29.39 31.49 -0.70
CA VAL A 48 -30.17 31.96 -1.85
C VAL A 48 -30.64 30.81 -2.72
N VAL A 49 -29.75 29.89 -3.10
CA VAL A 49 -30.01 28.84 -4.10
C VAL A 49 -30.75 27.62 -3.51
N LYS A 50 -30.82 27.52 -2.18
CA LYS A 50 -31.54 26.47 -1.43
C LYS A 50 -31.07 25.06 -1.78
N VAL A 51 -29.77 24.81 -1.68
CA VAL A 51 -29.14 23.50 -1.90
C VAL A 51 -28.18 23.14 -0.77
N CYS A 52 -27.98 21.85 -0.50
CA CYS A 52 -27.02 21.41 0.50
C CYS A 52 -25.58 21.75 0.09
N GLU A 53 -24.71 21.99 1.08
CA GLU A 53 -23.30 22.28 0.85
C GLU A 53 -22.57 21.15 0.13
N SER A 54 -22.84 19.91 0.52
CA SER A 54 -22.29 18.72 -0.13
C SER A 54 -22.67 18.63 -1.62
N THR A 55 -23.90 19.02 -1.97
CA THR A 55 -24.35 19.06 -3.36
C THR A 55 -23.58 20.11 -4.16
N LEU A 56 -23.35 21.29 -3.58
CA LEU A 56 -22.61 22.36 -4.24
C LEU A 56 -21.14 21.98 -4.46
N ARG A 57 -20.49 21.39 -3.44
CA ARG A 57 -19.11 20.89 -3.58
C ARG A 57 -18.99 19.82 -4.67
N LYS A 58 -19.92 18.85 -4.71
CA LYS A 58 -19.94 17.83 -5.79
C LYS A 58 -20.02 18.45 -7.18
N ARG A 59 -20.84 19.50 -7.37
CA ARG A 59 -20.94 20.20 -8.66
C ARG A 59 -19.67 20.96 -9.03
N LEU A 60 -18.96 21.52 -8.05
CA LEU A 60 -17.69 22.18 -8.29
C LEU A 60 -16.60 21.16 -8.69
N THR A 61 -16.52 20.02 -8.00
CA THR A 61 -15.58 18.94 -8.36
C THR A 61 -15.87 18.35 -9.74
N GLU A 62 -17.14 18.17 -10.10
CA GLU A 62 -17.47 17.71 -11.45
C GLU A 62 -17.15 18.76 -12.52
N PHE A 63 -17.19 20.05 -12.20
CA PHE A 63 -16.76 21.11 -13.12
C PHE A 63 -15.23 21.10 -13.27
N GLU A 64 -14.50 20.86 -12.19
CA GLU A 64 -13.05 20.68 -12.19
C GLU A 64 -12.61 19.55 -13.15
N ASP A 65 -13.37 18.45 -13.21
CA ASP A 65 -13.12 17.33 -14.14
C ASP A 65 -13.37 17.69 -15.64
N THR A 66 -13.95 18.87 -15.97
CA THR A 66 -14.19 19.29 -17.37
C THR A 66 -13.00 20.05 -17.97
N PRO A 67 -12.77 20.03 -19.30
CA PRO A 67 -11.68 20.80 -19.92
C PRO A 67 -11.85 22.31 -19.77
N THR A 68 -13.07 22.79 -19.49
CA THR A 68 -13.33 24.21 -19.26
C THR A 68 -12.65 24.72 -17.99
N SER A 69 -12.45 23.88 -16.97
CA SER A 69 -11.83 24.27 -15.71
C SER A 69 -10.35 24.64 -15.84
N GLN A 70 -9.70 24.11 -16.89
CA GLN A 70 -8.27 24.28 -17.14
C GLN A 70 -7.95 25.58 -17.88
N LEU A 71 -8.97 26.25 -18.43
CA LEU A 71 -8.80 27.52 -19.13
C LEU A 71 -8.51 28.66 -18.16
N THR A 72 -7.66 29.59 -18.60
CA THR A 72 -7.53 30.88 -17.92
C THR A 72 -8.82 31.69 -18.03
N ILE A 73 -8.98 32.65 -17.12
CA ILE A 73 -10.16 33.54 -17.11
C ILE A 73 -10.32 34.25 -18.47
N ASP A 74 -9.21 34.72 -19.05
CA ASP A 74 -9.22 35.44 -20.32
C ASP A 74 -9.56 34.53 -21.51
N GLU A 75 -9.02 33.31 -21.54
CA GLU A 75 -9.34 32.32 -22.58
C GLU A 75 -10.82 31.94 -22.53
N PHE A 76 -11.35 31.69 -21.34
CA PHE A 76 -12.77 31.37 -21.16
C PHE A 76 -13.69 32.49 -21.63
N MET A 77 -13.28 33.77 -21.56
CA MET A 77 -14.08 34.88 -22.07
C MET A 77 -13.99 35.06 -23.58
N LYS A 78 -13.02 34.46 -24.26
CA LYS A 78 -12.78 34.66 -25.70
C LYS A 78 -13.18 33.45 -26.53
N ILE A 79 -12.94 32.24 -26.00
CA ILE A 79 -13.04 30.99 -26.74
C ILE A 79 -14.17 30.14 -26.16
N ASP A 80 -14.98 29.57 -27.04
CA ASP A 80 -15.93 28.53 -26.67
C ASP A 80 -15.39 27.17 -27.15
N LEU A 81 -15.23 26.23 -26.23
CA LEU A 81 -14.78 24.88 -26.55
C LEU A 81 -15.87 24.13 -27.33
N GLU A 82 -15.49 23.47 -28.41
CA GLU A 82 -16.39 22.62 -29.20
C GLU A 82 -16.58 21.23 -28.57
N GLU A 83 -15.59 20.70 -27.86
CA GLU A 83 -15.71 19.39 -27.23
C GLU A 83 -16.79 19.39 -26.14
N GLU A 84 -17.62 18.35 -26.11
CA GLU A 84 -18.66 18.12 -25.10
C GLU A 84 -18.25 16.98 -24.18
N CYS A 85 -18.56 17.08 -22.89
CA CYS A 85 -18.33 16.00 -21.94
C CYS A 85 -19.55 15.10 -21.74
N ASP A 86 -19.30 13.84 -21.40
CA ASP A 86 -20.32 12.89 -20.96
C ASP A 86 -20.90 13.25 -19.59
N PRO A 87 -22.16 12.85 -19.31
CA PRO A 87 -22.79 13.09 -18.01
C PRO A 87 -22.06 12.35 -16.87
N PRO A 88 -22.04 12.90 -15.63
CA PRO A 88 -21.33 12.30 -14.49
C PRO A 88 -21.73 10.86 -14.14
N SER A 89 -22.96 10.44 -14.45
CA SER A 89 -23.41 9.06 -14.26
C SER A 89 -22.69 8.08 -15.17
N TYR A 90 -22.35 8.49 -16.40
CA TYR A 90 -21.62 7.68 -17.35
C TYR A 90 -20.15 7.60 -16.99
N THR A 91 -19.51 8.74 -16.74
CA THR A 91 -18.08 8.81 -16.39
C THR A 91 -17.79 8.09 -15.06
N ALA A 92 -18.66 8.20 -14.06
CA ALA A 92 -18.55 7.45 -12.82
C ALA A 92 -18.68 5.93 -13.03
N GLY A 93 -19.57 5.51 -13.93
CA GLY A 93 -19.72 4.10 -14.32
C GLY A 93 -18.46 3.55 -14.98
N GLN A 94 -17.90 4.29 -15.94
CA GLN A 94 -16.64 3.95 -16.61
C GLN A 94 -15.46 3.89 -15.64
N ARG A 95 -15.35 4.87 -14.72
CA ARG A 95 -14.32 4.89 -13.67
C ARG A 95 -14.41 3.63 -12.80
N LYS A 96 -15.62 3.26 -12.36
CA LYS A 96 -15.84 2.04 -11.55
C LYS A 96 -15.43 0.77 -12.30
N LEU A 97 -15.72 0.68 -13.60
CA LEU A 97 -15.34 -0.49 -14.41
C LEU A 97 -13.81 -0.59 -14.55
N ARG A 98 -13.13 0.52 -14.86
CA ARG A 98 -11.66 0.56 -14.96
C ARG A 98 -10.99 0.20 -13.65
N MET A 99 -11.50 0.71 -12.52
CA MET A 99 -10.98 0.37 -11.19
C MET A 99 -11.05 -1.14 -10.92
N LYS A 100 -12.17 -1.79 -11.27
CA LYS A 100 -12.30 -3.25 -11.12
C LYS A 100 -11.34 -4.03 -12.00
N GLN A 101 -11.11 -3.58 -13.23
CA GLN A 101 -10.14 -4.23 -14.12
C GLN A 101 -8.72 -4.11 -13.57
N LEU A 102 -8.36 -2.93 -13.04
CA LEU A 102 -7.05 -2.71 -12.43
C LEU A 102 -6.86 -3.58 -11.20
N GLU A 103 -7.89 -3.70 -10.34
CA GLU A 103 -7.90 -4.59 -9.18
C GLU A 103 -7.68 -6.05 -9.58
N GLN A 104 -8.34 -6.52 -10.65
CA GLN A 104 -8.13 -7.89 -11.15
C GLN A 104 -6.71 -8.12 -11.69
N VAL A 105 -6.14 -7.14 -12.40
CA VAL A 105 -4.76 -7.22 -12.89
C VAL A 105 -3.77 -7.25 -11.72
N LEU A 106 -4.01 -6.42 -10.70
CA LEU A 106 -3.19 -6.40 -9.49
C LEU A 106 -3.30 -7.72 -8.72
N SER A 107 -4.49 -8.29 -8.58
CA SER A 107 -4.71 -9.60 -7.93
C SER A 107 -3.92 -10.70 -8.63
N LYS A 108 -3.99 -10.77 -9.96
CA LYS A 108 -3.24 -11.76 -10.74
C LYS A 108 -1.74 -11.62 -10.58
N LYS A 109 -1.23 -10.38 -10.60
CA LYS A 109 0.20 -10.13 -10.37
C LYS A 109 0.62 -10.53 -8.96
N LEU A 110 -0.27 -10.36 -7.97
CA LEU A 110 0.00 -10.79 -6.60
C LEU A 110 0.07 -12.31 -6.51
N GLU A 111 -0.86 -13.03 -7.15
CA GLU A 111 -0.83 -14.50 -7.27
C GLU A 111 0.43 -15.01 -8.00
N GLU A 112 0.86 -14.32 -9.07
CA GLU A 112 2.11 -14.65 -9.78
C GLU A 112 3.34 -14.52 -8.87
N VAL A 113 3.45 -13.38 -8.17
CA VAL A 113 4.57 -13.12 -7.24
C VAL A 113 4.55 -14.09 -6.05
N GLU A 114 3.37 -14.42 -5.52
CA GLU A 114 3.22 -15.41 -4.44
C GLU A 114 3.67 -16.80 -4.90
N GLY A 115 3.33 -17.20 -6.12
CA GLY A 115 3.82 -18.44 -6.72
C GLY A 115 5.34 -18.47 -6.91
N GLU A 116 5.94 -17.36 -7.34
CA GLU A 116 7.40 -17.23 -7.42
C GLU A 116 8.05 -17.39 -6.04
N ILE A 117 7.52 -16.71 -5.02
CA ILE A 117 8.02 -16.80 -3.63
C ILE A 117 7.94 -18.23 -3.12
N SER A 118 6.81 -18.92 -3.31
CA SER A 118 6.65 -20.32 -2.92
C SER A 118 7.66 -21.24 -3.61
N SER A 119 7.92 -21.01 -4.91
CA SER A 119 8.94 -21.81 -5.62
C SER A 119 10.34 -21.61 -5.05
N TYR A 120 10.69 -20.39 -4.64
CA TYR A 120 11.97 -20.11 -3.99
C TYR A 120 12.02 -20.73 -2.59
N GLN A 121 10.92 -20.70 -1.84
CA GLN A 121 10.82 -21.35 -0.52
C GLN A 121 11.07 -22.86 -0.62
N ASP A 122 10.38 -23.55 -1.54
CA ASP A 122 10.56 -24.99 -1.77
C ASP A 122 12.00 -25.33 -2.17
N ALA A 123 12.60 -24.53 -3.06
CA ALA A 123 13.97 -24.73 -3.50
C ALA A 123 14.98 -24.59 -2.34
N ILE A 124 14.76 -23.62 -1.45
CA ILE A 124 15.58 -23.41 -0.24
C ILE A 124 15.40 -24.61 0.71
N GLU A 125 14.18 -25.06 0.96
CA GLU A 125 13.89 -26.18 1.86
C GLU A 125 14.55 -27.48 1.37
N ILE A 126 14.44 -27.78 0.07
CA ILE A 126 15.08 -28.95 -0.56
C ILE A 126 16.61 -28.89 -0.40
N GLU A 127 17.22 -27.73 -0.61
CA GLU A 127 18.69 -27.58 -0.50
C GLU A 127 19.15 -27.70 0.96
N LEU A 128 18.38 -27.18 1.91
CA LEU A 128 18.62 -27.34 3.35
C LEU A 128 18.53 -28.82 3.77
N GLU A 129 17.52 -29.56 3.31
CA GLU A 129 17.36 -31.00 3.56
C GLU A 129 18.56 -31.81 3.01
N ASN A 130 19.03 -31.46 1.82
CA ASN A 130 20.18 -32.12 1.19
C ASN A 130 21.50 -31.84 1.92
N SER A 131 21.64 -30.65 2.51
CA SER A 131 22.82 -30.22 3.26
C SER A 131 22.83 -30.73 4.70
N ARG A 132 21.71 -31.25 5.22
CA ARG A 132 21.67 -31.87 6.56
C ARG A 132 22.65 -33.06 6.61
N PRO A 133 23.52 -33.14 7.63
CA PRO A 133 24.48 -34.23 7.75
C PRO A 133 23.74 -35.56 7.94
N LYS A 134 23.74 -36.41 6.92
CA LYS A 134 23.27 -37.80 7.02
C LYS A 134 24.23 -38.55 7.94
N ALA A 135 23.81 -38.83 9.17
CA ALA A 135 24.57 -39.65 10.11
C ALA A 135 24.84 -41.04 9.51
N LYS A 136 26.05 -41.24 8.96
CA LYS A 136 26.56 -42.56 8.54
C LYS A 136 27.51 -43.07 9.60
N GLY A 137 27.00 -43.92 10.50
CA GLY A 137 27.76 -44.56 11.57
C GLY A 137 26.87 -45.34 12.55
N GLY A 138 27.46 -46.21 13.37
CA GLY A 138 26.77 -47.20 14.23
C GLY A 138 25.76 -46.67 15.28
N LEU A 139 25.52 -45.36 15.35
CA LEU A 139 24.48 -44.71 16.15
C LEU A 139 23.17 -44.47 15.37
N ALA A 140 23.13 -44.71 14.06
CA ALA A 140 21.91 -44.59 13.24
C ALA A 140 20.80 -45.60 13.64
N SER A 141 21.15 -46.66 14.38
CA SER A 141 20.22 -47.68 14.86
C SER A 141 19.38 -47.22 16.05
N LEU A 142 19.73 -46.11 16.73
CA LEU A 142 19.01 -45.64 17.92
C LEU A 142 17.82 -44.72 17.56
N ALA A 143 17.79 -44.18 16.34
CA ALA A 143 16.70 -43.33 15.86
C ALA A 143 15.52 -44.12 15.27
N LYS A 144 15.60 -45.46 15.23
CA LYS A 144 14.61 -46.35 14.60
C LYS A 144 13.90 -47.29 15.58
N ASP A 145 13.78 -46.91 16.85
CA ASP A 145 12.79 -47.50 17.75
C ASP A 145 12.17 -46.41 18.62
N GLY A 146 10.97 -46.01 18.24
CA GLY A 146 10.16 -45.00 18.93
C GLY A 146 8.70 -45.06 18.48
N SER A 147 8.20 -46.28 18.27
CA SER A 147 6.78 -46.57 18.06
C SER A 147 6.28 -47.39 19.24
N THR A 148 6.01 -46.73 20.36
CA THR A 148 5.04 -47.21 21.36
C THR A 148 4.40 -46.00 22.03
N GLU A 149 3.09 -45.93 21.84
CA GLU A 149 2.12 -45.09 22.54
C GLU A 149 2.36 -45.22 24.06
N ASP A 150 2.44 -44.10 24.78
CA ASP A 150 1.78 -43.94 26.08
C ASP A 150 1.97 -42.54 26.69
N THR A 151 0.89 -41.77 26.63
CA THR A 151 0.25 -41.10 27.77
C THR A 151 1.10 -40.92 29.04
N ALA A 152 1.94 -39.89 29.06
CA ALA A 152 2.49 -39.32 30.30
C ALA A 152 2.29 -37.81 30.29
N SER A 153 1.05 -37.40 30.59
CA SER A 153 0.74 -36.05 31.02
C SER A 153 1.35 -35.81 32.41
N SER A 154 2.40 -35.00 32.51
CA SER A 154 2.68 -34.14 33.69
C SER A 154 3.95 -33.28 33.51
N LEU A 155 3.75 -31.96 33.29
CA LEU A 155 4.70 -30.82 33.42
C LEU A 155 5.90 -30.80 32.46
N CYS A 156 6.09 -29.84 31.56
CA CYS A 156 5.85 -28.39 31.65
C CYS A 156 5.18 -27.87 30.37
N GLY A 157 4.15 -27.03 30.52
CA GLY A 157 3.63 -26.23 29.42
C GLY A 157 4.40 -24.92 29.36
N GLU A 158 4.81 -24.53 28.15
CA GLU A 158 5.11 -23.17 27.65
C GLU A 158 5.78 -23.32 26.28
N GLU A 159 5.01 -23.64 25.22
CA GLU A 159 5.53 -23.68 23.83
C GLU A 159 4.64 -22.93 22.81
N ASP A 160 3.63 -22.17 23.25
CA ASP A 160 2.79 -21.37 22.34
C ASP A 160 3.12 -19.86 22.38
N THR A 161 3.87 -19.39 23.37
CA THR A 161 4.10 -17.94 23.59
C THR A 161 5.30 -17.38 22.84
N GLU A 162 6.27 -18.21 22.47
CA GLU A 162 7.50 -17.76 21.81
C GLU A 162 7.30 -17.46 20.32
N ASP A 163 6.44 -18.22 19.65
CA ASP A 163 6.12 -18.03 18.22
C ASP A 163 5.31 -16.74 17.98
N GLU A 164 4.41 -16.38 18.90
CA GLU A 164 3.58 -15.17 18.77
C GLU A 164 4.41 -13.89 18.99
N GLU A 165 5.43 -13.94 19.86
CA GLU A 165 6.37 -12.83 20.09
C GLU A 165 7.36 -12.67 18.93
N LEU A 166 7.82 -13.78 18.32
CA LEU A 166 8.68 -13.78 17.14
C LEU A 166 7.95 -13.26 15.89
N GLU A 167 6.71 -13.69 15.67
CA GLU A 167 5.84 -13.22 14.58
C GLU A 167 5.53 -11.72 14.75
N ALA A 168 5.26 -11.28 15.98
CA ALA A 168 5.06 -9.87 16.29
C ALA A 168 6.33 -9.04 16.00
N ALA A 169 7.51 -9.52 16.37
CA ALA A 169 8.79 -8.86 16.08
C ALA A 169 9.07 -8.78 14.57
N ALA A 170 8.85 -9.88 13.83
CA ALA A 170 9.00 -9.91 12.38
C ALA A 170 8.04 -8.93 11.68
N SER A 171 6.78 -8.87 12.14
CA SER A 171 5.78 -7.93 11.61
C SER A 171 6.13 -6.47 11.89
N HIS A 172 6.77 -6.18 13.03
CA HIS A 172 7.20 -4.84 13.42
C HIS A 172 8.39 -4.38 12.57
N LEU A 173 9.41 -5.24 12.40
CA LEU A 173 10.58 -4.95 11.58
C LEU A 173 10.20 -4.72 10.11
N ASN A 174 9.29 -5.54 9.57
CA ASN A 174 8.78 -5.36 8.22
C ASN A 174 8.00 -4.04 8.06
N LYS A 175 7.16 -3.67 9.05
CA LYS A 175 6.45 -2.38 9.04
C LYS A 175 7.39 -1.18 9.00
N ASP A 176 8.48 -1.23 9.76
CA ASP A 176 9.46 -0.15 9.80
C ASP A 176 10.23 -0.04 8.48
N LEU A 177 10.60 -1.18 7.88
CA LEU A 177 11.24 -1.25 6.56
C LEU A 177 10.34 -0.66 5.45
N TYR A 178 9.06 -1.03 5.41
CA TYR A 178 8.12 -0.48 4.44
C TYR A 178 7.89 1.02 4.63
N ARG A 179 7.85 1.49 5.88
CA ARG A 179 7.72 2.90 6.22
C ARG A 179 8.95 3.69 5.78
N GLU A 180 10.15 3.14 5.90
CA GLU A 180 11.40 3.77 5.48
C GLU A 180 11.51 3.87 3.95
N LEU A 181 11.15 2.80 3.24
CA LEU A 181 11.09 2.78 1.76
C LEU A 181 10.05 3.75 1.19
N LEU A 182 8.90 3.90 1.85
CA LEU A 182 7.81 4.81 1.44
C LEU A 182 7.96 6.23 2.01
N GLY A 183 8.87 6.44 2.97
CA GLY A 183 9.01 7.65 3.77
C GLY A 183 10.03 8.68 3.26
N GLY A 184 10.69 8.43 2.12
CA GLY A 184 11.51 9.43 1.44
C GLY A 184 10.67 10.62 0.95
N ALA A 185 10.74 11.74 1.66
CA ALA A 185 9.89 12.92 1.51
C ALA A 185 10.05 13.67 0.15
N PRO A 186 9.09 14.54 -0.22
CA PRO A 186 8.80 14.97 -1.59
C PRO A 186 9.60 16.19 -2.04
N GLY A 187 9.96 16.23 -3.33
CA GLY A 187 10.47 17.45 -3.96
C GLY A 187 10.98 17.26 -5.39
N SER A 188 10.23 17.80 -6.35
CA SER A 188 10.67 18.24 -7.69
C SER A 188 10.77 17.20 -8.83
N SER A 189 9.80 17.34 -9.75
CA SER A 189 9.93 17.31 -11.21
C SER A 189 10.14 15.99 -11.95
N GLU A 190 9.22 15.77 -12.88
CA GLU A 190 9.28 14.99 -14.13
C GLU A 190 10.59 14.24 -14.47
N ALA A 191 10.48 12.92 -14.63
CA ALA A 191 10.97 12.20 -15.80
C ALA A 191 10.45 10.76 -15.79
N ALA A 192 9.93 10.32 -16.93
CA ALA A 192 9.64 8.93 -17.21
C ALA A 192 10.92 8.08 -17.09
N GLY A 193 10.81 6.93 -16.43
CA GLY A 193 11.87 5.94 -16.36
C GLY A 193 11.52 4.85 -15.36
N SER A 194 11.30 3.64 -15.86
CA SER A 194 11.20 2.42 -15.05
C SER A 194 12.40 2.33 -14.08
N PRO A 195 12.23 1.94 -12.80
CA PRO A 195 13.38 1.64 -11.98
C PRO A 195 13.93 0.29 -12.46
N GLU A 196 15.03 0.32 -13.21
CA GLU A 196 15.88 -0.85 -13.37
C GLU A 196 16.41 -1.24 -11.98
N TRP A 197 15.99 -2.40 -11.48
CA TRP A 197 16.61 -3.05 -10.32
C TRP A 197 17.99 -3.61 -10.72
N GLY A 198 18.91 -2.71 -11.06
CA GLY A 198 20.30 -2.97 -11.41
C GLY A 198 21.21 -2.77 -10.20
N GLY A 199 20.92 -3.40 -9.08
CA GLY A 199 21.74 -3.35 -7.88
C GLY A 199 21.97 -4.75 -7.35
N ARG A 200 23.23 -5.23 -7.38
CA ARG A 200 23.62 -6.48 -6.72
C ARG A 200 23.13 -6.40 -5.26
N PRO A 201 22.35 -7.38 -4.77
CA PRO A 201 21.85 -7.32 -3.40
C PRO A 201 23.04 -7.20 -2.45
N PRO A 202 22.96 -6.33 -1.43
CA PRO A 202 24.01 -6.22 -0.43
C PRO A 202 24.25 -7.60 0.18
N ALA A 203 25.53 -7.96 0.39
CA ALA A 203 25.87 -9.24 0.98
C ALA A 203 25.16 -9.38 2.34
N LEU A 204 24.56 -10.53 2.63
CA LEU A 204 23.74 -10.76 3.83
C LEU A 204 24.46 -10.36 5.14
N GLY A 205 25.79 -10.46 5.18
CA GLY A 205 26.60 -10.03 6.32
C GLY A 205 26.66 -8.51 6.58
N SER A 206 26.05 -7.68 5.71
CA SER A 206 25.86 -6.24 5.96
C SER A 206 24.47 -5.89 6.48
N LEU A 207 23.51 -6.83 6.37
CA LEU A 207 22.17 -6.72 6.96
C LEU A 207 22.07 -7.38 8.33
N LEU A 208 22.90 -8.39 8.58
CA LEU A 208 22.97 -9.09 9.85
C LEU A 208 24.12 -8.51 10.66
N ASP A 209 23.80 -7.83 11.77
CA ASP A 209 24.80 -7.45 12.77
C ASP A 209 25.57 -8.71 13.24
N PRO A 210 26.83 -8.56 13.69
CA PRO A 210 27.62 -9.68 14.18
C PRO A 210 26.85 -10.44 15.27
N LEU A 211 26.55 -11.72 15.03
CA LEU A 211 25.84 -12.56 15.99
C LEU A 211 26.55 -12.54 17.36
N PRO A 212 25.81 -12.42 18.48
CA PRO A 212 26.40 -12.33 19.80
C PRO A 212 27.23 -13.59 20.06
N THR A 213 28.54 -13.39 20.21
CA THR A 213 29.48 -14.47 20.55
C THR A 213 29.35 -14.79 22.04
N ALA A 214 29.67 -16.02 22.48
CA ALA A 214 29.66 -16.42 23.89
C ALA A 214 30.44 -15.46 24.82
N ALA A 215 31.46 -14.78 24.30
CA ALA A 215 32.19 -13.71 25.00
C ALA A 215 31.35 -12.45 25.22
N SER A 216 30.51 -12.06 24.25
CA SER A 216 29.60 -10.92 24.35
C SER A 216 28.48 -11.14 25.37
N LEU A 217 28.13 -12.40 25.64
CA LEU A 217 27.12 -12.77 26.62
C LEU A 217 27.72 -13.09 28.01
N GLY A 218 29.04 -13.01 28.16
CA GLY A 218 29.73 -13.28 29.43
C GLY A 218 29.69 -14.75 29.88
N ILE A 219 29.33 -15.68 29.00
CA ILE A 219 29.11 -17.11 29.34
C ILE A 219 30.33 -17.97 28.96
N SER A 220 31.40 -17.36 28.45
CA SER A 220 32.60 -18.05 27.98
C SER A 220 33.26 -18.93 29.05
N ASP A 221 33.24 -18.50 30.31
CA ASP A 221 33.88 -19.23 31.41
C ASP A 221 33.03 -20.41 31.87
N SER A 222 31.70 -20.27 31.89
CA SER A 222 30.78 -21.35 32.23
C SER A 222 30.81 -22.47 31.18
N ILE A 223 30.92 -22.12 29.89
CA ILE A 223 31.08 -23.10 28.82
C ILE A 223 32.44 -23.83 28.95
N ARG A 224 33.52 -23.10 29.26
CA ARG A 224 34.85 -23.70 29.45
C ARG A 224 34.89 -24.66 30.64
N GLU A 225 34.21 -24.32 31.72
CA GLU A 225 34.11 -25.15 32.92
C GLU A 225 33.35 -26.45 32.65
N CYS A 226 32.20 -26.36 31.95
CA CYS A 226 31.41 -27.54 31.54
C CYS A 226 32.16 -28.50 30.60
N ILE A 227 33.02 -27.97 29.72
CA ILE A 227 33.83 -28.81 28.81
C ILE A 227 34.99 -29.47 29.58
N SER A 228 35.51 -28.80 30.61
CA SER A 228 36.62 -29.32 31.41
C SER A 228 36.17 -30.43 32.38
N SER A 229 34.97 -30.32 32.94
CA SER A 229 34.41 -31.30 33.88
C SER A 229 34.05 -32.64 33.24
N GLN A 230 33.72 -32.70 31.95
CA GLN A 230 33.49 -33.97 31.23
C GLN A 230 34.76 -34.79 30.95
N SER A 231 35.95 -34.20 31.11
CA SER A 231 37.22 -34.90 30.85
C SER A 231 37.80 -35.62 32.08
N SER A 232 37.10 -35.52 33.23
CA SER A 232 37.55 -36.05 34.52
C SER A 232 36.55 -37.04 35.10
N ASP A 233 36.34 -38.16 34.42
CA ASP A 233 35.87 -39.39 35.06
C ASP A 233 36.75 -40.57 34.58
N PRO A 234 37.20 -41.47 35.49
CA PRO A 234 38.06 -42.62 35.18
C PRO A 234 37.36 -43.79 34.47
#